data_AF-A0A963PIC0-F1
#
_entry.id   AF-A0A963PIC0-F1
#
_cell.length_a   1.000
_cell.length_b   1.000
_cell.length_c   1.000
_cell.angle_alpha   90.00
_cell.angle_beta   90.00
_cell.angle_gamma   90.00
#
_symmetry.space_group_name_H-M   'P 1'
#
loop_
_entity.id
_entity.type
_entity.pdbx_description
1 polymer ?
#
loop_
_entity_poly.entity_id
_entity_poly.type
_entity_poly.pdbx_seq_one_letter_code
_entity_poly.pdbx_strand_id
1 'polypeptide(L)'
;TMTLIQGVMNTFVVFLSRVIGYAVDSFLRRGDDRDSGPGIGYMITTVVLDIVLGFVAAIIVAWFSRQREFRADAGAAGLMGRKQPMINALARLGGMTPGELPKTMQAFGIAGGLGKLFSTHPPMEERIAALQKL
;
A
#
# COMPACT_ATOMS: atom_id res chain seq x y z
N THR A 1 -4.39 -1.63 -13.36
CA THR A 1 -3.95 -2.92 -12.78
C THR A 1 -3.03 -2.63 -11.62
N MET A 2 -2.89 -3.55 -10.64
CA MET A 2 -2.08 -3.30 -9.43
C MET A 2 -0.61 -3.00 -9.78
N THR A 3 -0.07 -3.70 -10.77
CA THR A 3 1.29 -3.51 -11.30
C THR A 3 1.53 -2.10 -11.83
N LEU A 4 0.56 -1.50 -12.53
CA LEU A 4 0.69 -0.13 -13.02
C LEU A 4 0.82 0.86 -11.86
N ILE A 5 0.02 0.68 -10.81
CA ILE A 5 0.04 1.56 -9.66
C ILE A 5 1.31 1.38 -8.85
N GLN A 6 1.79 0.14 -8.68
CA GLN A 6 3.09 -0.11 -8.07
C GLN A 6 4.23 0.56 -8.85
N GLY A 7 4.22 0.46 -10.18
CA GLY A 7 5.22 1.13 -11.04
C GLY A 7 5.17 2.66 -10.94
N VAL A 8 3.96 3.23 -10.99
CA VAL A 8 3.74 4.67 -10.84
C VAL A 8 4.19 5.14 -9.45
N MET A 9 3.77 4.46 -8.39
CA MET A 9 4.11 4.84 -7.01
C MET A 9 5.60 4.73 -6.71
N ASN A 10 6.28 3.68 -7.18
CA ASN A 10 7.73 3.57 -7.05
C ASN A 10 8.45 4.73 -7.77
N THR A 11 7.97 5.10 -8.96
CA THR A 11 8.53 6.23 -9.72
C THR A 11 8.34 7.55 -8.97
N PHE A 12 7.16 7.77 -8.38
CA PHE A 12 6.91 8.97 -7.57
C PHE A 12 7.81 9.06 -6.35
N VAL A 13 7.98 7.96 -5.61
CA VAL A 13 8.87 7.92 -4.44
C VAL A 13 10.30 8.28 -4.85
N VAL A 14 10.86 7.56 -5.82
CA VAL A 14 12.24 7.78 -6.28
C VAL A 14 12.42 9.19 -6.86
N PHE A 15 11.46 9.70 -7.62
CA PHE A 15 11.52 11.04 -8.19
C PHE A 15 11.50 12.11 -7.10
N LEU A 16 10.55 12.06 -6.16
CA LEU A 16 10.45 13.05 -5.08
C LEU A 16 11.65 13.00 -4.13
N SER A 17 12.10 11.81 -3.74
CA SER A 17 13.29 11.66 -2.89
C SER A 17 14.52 12.27 -3.54
N ARG A 18 14.71 12.09 -4.85
CA ARG A 18 15.83 12.68 -5.58
C ARG A 18 15.71 14.19 -5.68
N VAL A 19 14.53 14.73 -6.03
CA VAL A 19 14.31 16.18 -6.14
C VAL A 19 14.58 16.87 -4.80
N ILE A 20 14.04 16.33 -3.70
CA ILE A 20 14.23 16.89 -2.37
C ILE A 20 15.68 16.69 -1.91
N GLY A 21 16.29 15.52 -2.16
CA GLY A 21 17.69 15.26 -1.84
C GLY A 21 18.64 16.26 -2.50
N TYR A 22 18.44 16.57 -3.79
CA TYR A 22 19.20 17.60 -4.48
C TYR A 22 18.94 19.01 -3.93
N ALA A 23 17.69 19.33 -3.57
CA ALA A 23 17.37 20.63 -2.98
C ALA A 23 18.04 20.83 -1.61
N VAL A 24 18.04 19.79 -0.77
CA VAL A 24 18.66 19.81 0.55
C VAL A 24 20.19 19.82 0.45
N ASP A 25 20.79 19.02 -0.44
CA ASP A 25 22.23 19.04 -0.69
C ASP A 25 22.70 20.40 -1.23
N SER A 26 21.94 21.01 -2.15
CA SER A 26 22.19 22.37 -2.65
C SER A 26 22.12 23.43 -1.55
N PHE A 27 21.20 23.29 -0.59
CA PHE A 27 21.09 24.18 0.55
C PHE A 27 22.23 24.00 1.57
N LEU A 28 22.62 22.75 1.87
CA LEU A 28 23.72 22.41 2.78
C LEU A 28 25.09 22.79 2.21
N ARG A 29 25.30 22.59 0.90
CA ARG A 29 26.54 22.97 0.20
C ARG A 29 26.74 24.47 0.09
N ARG A 30 25.71 25.28 0.36
CA ARG A 30 25.81 26.75 0.33
C ARG A 30 26.71 27.33 1.44
N GLY A 31 27.26 26.49 2.33
CA GLY A 31 28.19 26.89 3.40
C GLY A 31 29.53 26.13 3.46
N ASP A 32 29.76 25.09 2.65
CA ASP A 32 31.00 24.27 2.70
C ASP A 32 31.60 24.10 1.29
N ASP A 33 32.54 24.97 0.94
CA ASP A 33 33.28 25.00 -0.35
C ASP A 33 34.38 23.91 -0.47
N ARG A 34 34.17 22.72 0.12
CA ARG A 34 35.20 21.66 0.15
C ARG A 34 34.61 20.26 0.00
N ASP A 35 33.98 19.94 -1.13
CA ASP A 35 34.15 18.63 -1.79
C ASP A 35 33.42 18.51 -3.13
N SER A 36 34.12 17.94 -4.12
CA SER A 36 33.71 17.90 -5.53
C SER A 36 32.79 16.73 -5.92
N GLY A 37 32.04 16.16 -4.98
CA GLY A 37 31.09 15.05 -5.21
C GLY A 37 29.81 15.15 -4.35
N PRO A 38 28.74 14.39 -4.67
CA PRO A 38 27.53 14.37 -3.85
C PRO A 38 27.91 14.15 -2.39
N GLY A 39 27.60 15.12 -1.53
CA GLY A 39 28.07 15.12 -0.15
C GLY A 39 27.40 14.00 0.65
N ILE A 40 27.95 13.70 1.83
CA ILE A 40 27.31 12.76 2.76
C ILE A 40 25.89 13.22 3.14
N GLY A 41 25.64 14.54 3.09
CA GLY A 41 24.32 15.15 3.24
C GLY A 41 23.31 14.69 2.19
N TYR A 42 23.67 14.64 0.90
CA TYR A 42 22.82 14.08 -0.16
C TYR A 42 22.49 12.61 0.11
N MET A 43 23.50 11.79 0.45
CA MET A 43 23.30 10.36 0.69
C MET A 43 22.37 10.09 1.88
N ILE A 44 22.58 10.77 3.01
CA ILE A 44 21.74 10.59 4.20
C ILE A 44 20.31 11.07 3.94
N THR A 45 20.15 12.26 3.33
CA THR A 45 18.82 12.84 3.10
C THR A 45 18.00 12.02 2.12
N THR A 46 18.60 11.54 1.03
CA THR A 46 17.94 10.65 0.07
C THR A 46 17.52 9.33 0.69
N VAL A 47 18.38 8.68 1.48
CA VAL A 47 18.04 7.41 2.15
C VAL A 47 16.89 7.60 3.14
N VAL A 48 16.91 8.66 3.94
CA VAL A 48 15.82 8.95 4.88
C VAL A 48 14.51 9.24 4.14
N LEU A 49 14.56 10.04 3.07
CA LEU A 49 13.37 10.35 2.27
C LEU A 49 12.82 9.12 1.54
N ASP A 50 13.68 8.24 1.01
CA ASP A 50 13.24 6.99 0.39
C ASP A 50 12.48 6.09 1.38
N ILE A 51 12.95 5.99 2.62
CA ILE A 51 12.26 5.23 3.67
C ILE A 51 10.90 5.86 4.01
N VAL A 52 10.89 7.17 4.25
CA VAL A 52 9.67 7.89 4.67
C VAL A 52 8.63 7.91 3.55
N LEU A 53 9.02 8.32 2.35
CA LEU A 53 8.12 8.36 1.19
C LEU A 53 7.73 6.96 0.75
N GLY A 54 8.62 5.98 0.84
CA GLY A 54 8.32 4.57 0.60
C GLY A 54 7.23 4.03 1.53
N PHE A 55 7.30 4.37 2.83
CA PHE A 55 6.27 4.01 3.80
C PHE A 55 4.91 4.64 3.48
N VAL A 56 4.90 5.94 3.16
CA VAL A 56 3.66 6.64 2.76
C VAL A 56 3.10 6.04 1.47
N ALA A 57 3.94 5.75 0.48
CA ALA A 57 3.53 5.12 -0.76
C ALA A 57 2.94 3.72 -0.52
N ALA A 58 3.51 2.92 0.38
CA ALA A 58 2.96 1.63 0.76
C ALA A 58 1.53 1.74 1.33
N ILE A 59 1.28 2.74 2.19
CA ILE A 59 -0.06 3.02 2.74
C ILE A 59 -1.04 3.38 1.61
N ILE A 60 -0.64 4.25 0.69
CA ILE A 60 -1.48 4.69 -0.44
C ILE A 60 -1.81 3.50 -1.36
N VAL A 61 -0.82 2.67 -1.68
CA VAL A 61 -0.99 1.47 -2.51
C VAL A 61 -1.94 0.48 -1.85
N ALA A 62 -1.79 0.23 -0.54
CA ALA A 62 -2.68 -0.64 0.21
C ALA A 62 -4.12 -0.09 0.25
N TRP A 63 -4.28 1.22 0.41
CA TRP A 63 -5.60 1.88 0.34
C TRP A 63 -6.24 1.75 -1.05
N PHE A 64 -5.49 1.99 -2.12
CA PHE A 64 -6.00 1.85 -3.48
C PHE A 64 -6.39 0.40 -3.80
N SER A 65 -5.60 -0.57 -3.31
CA SER A 65 -5.91 -2.00 -3.43
C SER A 65 -7.30 -2.30 -2.87
N ARG A 66 -7.60 -1.82 -1.66
CA ARG A 66 -8.92 -1.97 -1.02
C ARG A 66 -10.03 -1.29 -1.83
N GLN A 67 -9.83 -0.06 -2.29
CA GLN A 67 -10.84 0.68 -3.07
C GLN A 67 -11.20 -0.01 -4.38
N ARG A 68 -10.20 -0.59 -5.06
CA ARG A 68 -10.41 -1.36 -6.30
C ARG A 68 -11.31 -2.57 -6.06
N GLU A 69 -11.16 -3.23 -4.92
CA GLU A 69 -11.93 -4.44 -4.59
C GLU A 69 -13.38 -4.14 -4.26
N PHE A 70 -13.66 -3.08 -3.49
CA PHE A 70 -15.04 -2.62 -3.31
C PHE A 70 -15.71 -2.26 -4.63
N ARG A 71 -14.96 -1.63 -5.56
CA ARG A 71 -15.47 -1.31 -6.89
C ARG A 71 -15.71 -2.55 -7.75
N ALA A 72 -14.88 -3.59 -7.61
CA ALA A 72 -15.07 -4.86 -8.30
C ALA A 72 -16.31 -5.60 -7.77
N ASP A 73 -16.53 -5.60 -6.46
CA ASP A 73 -17.71 -6.21 -5.83
C ASP A 73 -18.99 -5.49 -6.24
N ALA A 74 -18.98 -4.16 -6.25
CA ALA A 74 -20.09 -3.35 -6.72
C ALA A 74 -20.38 -3.59 -8.22
N GLY A 75 -19.33 -3.68 -9.04
CA GLY A 75 -19.45 -4.00 -10.46
C GLY A 75 -20.03 -5.39 -10.70
N ALA A 76 -19.59 -6.40 -9.94
CA ALA A 76 -20.13 -7.76 -10.02
C ALA A 76 -21.61 -7.82 -9.63
N ALA A 77 -22.00 -7.11 -8.57
CA ALA A 77 -23.40 -7.00 -8.16
C ALA A 77 -24.27 -6.28 -9.19
N GLY A 78 -23.74 -5.24 -9.84
CA GLY A 78 -24.41 -4.53 -10.94
C GLY A 78 -24.61 -5.41 -12.18
N LEU A 79 -23.58 -6.17 -12.58
CA LEU A 79 -23.64 -7.10 -13.72
C LEU A 79 -24.58 -8.29 -13.48
N MET A 80 -24.62 -8.82 -12.25
CA MET A 80 -25.56 -9.89 -11.88
C MET A 80 -27.00 -9.37 -11.64
N GLY A 81 -27.21 -8.06 -11.57
CA GLY A 81 -28.51 -7.44 -11.26
C GLY A 81 -29.03 -7.74 -9.85
N ARG A 82 -28.28 -8.50 -9.04
CA ARG A 82 -28.63 -8.90 -7.67
C ARG A 82 -27.36 -8.99 -6.82
N LYS A 83 -27.42 -8.46 -5.61
CA LYS A 83 -26.31 -8.44 -4.64
C LYS A 83 -26.17 -9.76 -3.86
N GLN A 84 -27.28 -10.50 -3.74
CA GLN A 84 -27.38 -11.73 -2.94
C GLN A 84 -26.36 -12.83 -3.29
N PRO A 85 -26.10 -13.15 -4.58
CA PRO A 85 -25.14 -14.19 -4.95
C PRO A 85 -23.71 -13.86 -4.49
N MET A 86 -23.32 -12.59 -4.61
CA MET A 86 -21.99 -12.12 -4.18
C MET A 86 -21.86 -12.11 -2.65
N ILE A 87 -22.90 -11.66 -1.93
CA ILE A 87 -22.95 -11.72 -0.46
C ILE A 87 -22.85 -13.18 0.03
N ASN A 88 -23.60 -14.10 -0.58
CA ASN A 88 -23.56 -15.52 -0.22
C ASN A 88 -22.21 -16.16 -0.53
N ALA A 89 -21.56 -15.79 -1.64
CA ALA A 89 -20.22 -16.24 -1.99
C ALA A 89 -19.18 -15.75 -0.98
N LEU A 90 -19.23 -14.46 -0.61
CA LEU A 90 -18.33 -13.88 0.41
C LEU A 90 -18.59 -14.48 1.80
N ALA A 91 -19.84 -14.72 2.18
CA ALA A 91 -20.19 -15.38 3.45
C ALA A 91 -19.68 -16.83 3.51
N ARG A 92 -19.74 -17.56 2.38
CA ARG A 92 -19.16 -18.91 2.27
C ARG A 92 -17.64 -18.90 2.31
N LEU A 93 -16.99 -17.91 1.70
CA LEU A 93 -15.54 -17.75 1.73
C LEU A 93 -15.04 -17.29 3.11
N GLY A 94 -15.78 -16.43 3.81
CA GLY A 94 -15.48 -16.00 5.18
C GLY A 94 -15.70 -17.08 6.23
N GLY A 95 -16.46 -18.13 5.91
CA GLY A 95 -16.66 -19.33 6.74
C GLY A 95 -15.73 -20.52 6.42
N MET A 96 -14.84 -20.39 5.43
CA MET A 96 -13.75 -21.35 5.24
C MET A 96 -12.53 -20.85 6.00
N THR A 97 -12.21 -21.54 7.09
CA THR A 97 -10.99 -21.33 7.90
C THR A 97 -9.79 -21.12 6.98
N PRO A 98 -9.02 -20.02 7.12
CA PRO A 98 -7.74 -19.90 6.42
C PRO A 98 -6.92 -21.11 6.85
N GLY A 99 -6.53 -21.96 5.89
CA GLY A 99 -5.65 -23.08 6.16
C GLY A 99 -4.50 -22.59 7.04
N GLU A 100 -4.25 -23.30 8.15
CA GLU A 100 -3.30 -22.89 9.18
C GLU A 100 -2.01 -22.36 8.53
N LEU A 101 -1.76 -21.07 8.70
CA LEU A 101 -0.52 -20.47 8.25
C LEU A 101 0.64 -21.19 8.96
N PRO A 102 1.70 -21.60 8.24
CA PRO A 102 2.89 -22.16 8.85
C PRO A 102 3.35 -21.25 10.00
N LYS A 103 3.67 -21.82 11.17
CA LYS A 103 4.01 -21.08 12.40
C LYS A 103 5.11 -20.02 12.22
N THR A 104 5.94 -20.16 11.19
CA THR A 104 6.96 -19.18 10.78
C THR A 104 6.38 -17.86 10.28
N MET A 105 5.16 -17.84 9.73
CA MET A 105 4.49 -16.64 9.21
C MET A 105 3.73 -15.86 10.28
N GLN A 106 3.30 -16.52 11.37
CA GLN A 106 2.71 -15.85 12.54
C GLN A 106 3.75 -15.02 13.33
N ALA A 107 5.01 -15.46 13.34
CA ALA A 107 6.11 -14.75 13.99
C ALA A 107 6.41 -13.36 13.39
N PHE A 108 5.96 -13.09 12.16
CA PHE A 108 6.09 -11.78 11.49
C PHE A 108 4.98 -10.78 11.86
N GLY A 109 4.08 -11.10 12.80
CA GLY A 109 3.07 -10.15 13.30
C GLY A 109 1.93 -9.84 12.32
N ILE A 110 1.84 -10.56 11.20
CA ILE A 110 0.83 -10.35 10.14
C ILE A 110 -0.60 -10.73 10.62
N ALA A 111 -0.72 -11.48 11.72
CA ALA A 111 -2.00 -11.95 12.24
C ALA A 111 -2.69 -10.99 13.25
N GLY A 112 -2.07 -9.87 13.65
CA GLY A 112 -2.63 -8.97 14.67
C GLY A 112 -2.61 -7.50 14.27
N GLY A 113 -3.74 -6.81 14.40
CA GLY A 113 -3.94 -5.34 14.42
C GLY A 113 -3.27 -4.51 13.31
N LEU A 114 -1.94 -4.46 13.31
CA LEU A 114 -1.09 -3.86 12.27
C LEU A 114 -1.16 -4.63 10.94
N GLY A 115 -1.37 -5.95 10.97
CA GLY A 115 -1.59 -6.77 9.77
C GLY A 115 -2.82 -6.34 8.95
N LYS A 116 -3.82 -5.70 9.58
CA LYS A 116 -4.98 -5.12 8.88
C LYS A 116 -4.59 -3.93 8.00
N LEU A 117 -3.57 -3.16 8.38
CA LEU A 117 -3.06 -2.03 7.58
C LEU A 117 -2.28 -2.50 6.35
N PHE A 118 -1.56 -3.62 6.48
CA PHE A 118 -0.80 -4.27 5.41
C PHE A 118 -1.60 -5.31 4.62
N SER A 119 -2.84 -5.61 5.03
CA SER A 119 -3.73 -6.48 4.26
C SER A 119 -4.10 -5.80 2.95
N THR A 120 -3.68 -6.42 1.84
CA THR A 120 -4.01 -5.98 0.48
C THR A 120 -5.48 -6.19 0.14
N HIS A 121 -6.20 -6.98 0.96
CA HIS A 121 -7.63 -7.26 0.87
C HIS A 121 -8.38 -6.73 2.11
N PRO A 122 -9.51 -6.02 1.96
CA PRO A 122 -10.37 -5.69 3.09
C PRO A 122 -10.99 -6.99 3.66
N PRO A 123 -11.25 -7.03 4.99
CA PRO A 123 -11.87 -8.20 5.62
C PRO A 123 -13.25 -8.47 5.01
N MET A 124 -13.63 -9.75 4.96
CA MET A 124 -14.82 -10.21 4.22
C MET A 124 -16.10 -9.57 4.76
N GLU A 125 -16.16 -9.29 6.07
CA GLU A 125 -17.28 -8.65 6.74
C GLU A 125 -17.49 -7.22 6.25
N GLU A 126 -16.41 -6.45 6.04
CA GLU A 126 -16.48 -5.08 5.50
C GLU A 126 -16.96 -5.08 4.04
N ARG A 127 -16.56 -6.09 3.25
CA ARG A 127 -17.02 -6.26 1.86
C ARG A 127 -18.50 -6.61 1.79
N ILE A 128 -18.98 -7.50 2.66
CA ILE A 128 -20.41 -7.84 2.76
C ILE A 128 -21.23 -6.63 3.19
N ALA A 129 -20.78 -5.90 4.21
CA ALA A 129 -21.45 -4.70 4.68
C ALA A 129 -21.52 -3.60 3.61
N ALA A 130 -20.46 -3.44 2.80
CA ALA A 130 -20.47 -2.52 1.66
C ALA A 130 -21.51 -2.94 0.60
N LEU A 131 -21.61 -4.23 0.28
CA LEU A 131 -22.59 -4.76 -0.67
C LEU A 131 -24.03 -4.64 -0.18
N GLN A 132 -24.27 -4.76 1.13
CA GLN A 132 -25.60 -4.57 1.72
C GLN A 132 -26.06 -3.11 1.71
N LYS A 133 -25.12 -2.15 1.67
CA LYS A 133 -25.40 -0.71 1.64
C LYS A 133 -25.57 -0.12 0.24
N LEU A 134 -25.08 -0.82 -0.81
CA LEU A 134 -25.42 -0.51 -2.20
C LEU A 134 -26.91 -0.68 -2.42
#